data_AF-A0A9D6NU94-F1
#
_entry.id   AF-A0A9D6NU94-F1
#
_cell.length_a   1.000
_cell.length_b   1.000
_cell.length_c   1.000
_cell.angle_alpha   90.00
_cell.angle_beta   90.00
_cell.angle_gamma   90.00
#
_symmetry.space_group_name_H-M   'P 1'
#
loop_
_entity.id
_entity.type
_entity.pdbx_description
1 polymer ?
#
loop_
_entity_poly.entity_id
_entity_poly.type
_entity_poly.pdbx_seq_one_letter_code
_entity_poly.pdbx_strand_id
1 'polypeptide(L)'
;MTHRTWIGGIIVAVALAPWQGGVVRAEESPAGETPIAETVQDNMDVALEYTLTVEGTVVDTTQDRGPFHYIHGQGQLIPGLERELAGLHVGDAKEVTIPPEDGYGLVDSAAFVEVPKEQLPQDVTPTVGLILRGVNPDGQNFRAKINEVKDNSVVLDLNHPLAGKTLNFHVKVTNISPPATPGQ
;
A
#
# COMPACT_ATOMS: atom_id res chain seq x y z
N MET A 1 31.63 19.55 -43.23
CA MET A 1 31.39 18.26 -43.91
C MET A 1 32.25 17.26 -43.16
N THR A 2 31.75 16.24 -42.45
CA THR A 2 30.62 15.35 -42.74
C THR A 2 30.20 14.66 -41.43
N HIS A 3 28.89 14.48 -41.25
CA HIS A 3 28.27 13.64 -40.21
C HIS A 3 28.77 12.19 -40.25
N ARG A 4 28.73 11.50 -39.10
CA ARG A 4 27.95 10.25 -38.91
C ARG A 4 28.02 9.73 -37.47
N THR A 5 26.86 9.76 -36.83
CA THR A 5 26.45 8.94 -35.67
C THR A 5 26.43 7.47 -36.06
N TRP A 6 26.89 6.55 -35.19
CA TRP A 6 26.15 5.32 -34.87
C TRP A 6 26.68 4.59 -33.62
N ILE A 7 25.76 3.82 -33.04
CA ILE A 7 25.67 3.29 -31.67
C ILE A 7 26.12 1.82 -31.70
N GLY A 8 26.95 1.38 -30.75
CA GLY A 8 27.20 -0.05 -30.47
C GLY A 8 26.98 -0.28 -28.98
N GLY A 9 26.16 -1.21 -28.50
CA GLY A 9 25.91 -2.56 -28.99
C GLY A 9 26.82 -3.52 -28.23
N ILE A 10 26.51 -3.81 -26.96
CA ILE A 10 27.32 -4.67 -26.10
C ILE A 10 27.09 -6.13 -26.49
N ILE A 11 28.13 -6.78 -27.01
CA ILE A 11 28.25 -8.23 -27.08
C ILE A 11 29.12 -8.64 -25.89
N VAL A 12 28.53 -9.33 -24.90
CA VAL A 12 29.29 -9.96 -23.82
C VAL A 12 29.82 -11.30 -24.35
N ALA A 13 31.09 -11.33 -24.73
CA ALA A 13 31.81 -12.57 -24.97
C ALA A 13 32.56 -12.94 -23.68
N VAL A 14 32.07 -13.96 -22.96
CA VAL A 14 32.82 -14.61 -21.88
C VAL A 14 33.77 -15.62 -22.52
N ALA A 15 35.06 -15.34 -22.52
CA ALA A 15 36.10 -16.29 -22.89
C ALA A 15 36.88 -16.71 -21.63
N LEU A 16 37.05 -18.03 -21.47
CA LEU A 16 37.77 -18.67 -20.37
C LEU A 16 39.26 -18.87 -20.73
N ALA A 17 40.12 -18.59 -19.74
CA ALA A 17 41.48 -19.12 -19.51
C ALA A 17 42.69 -18.48 -20.27
N PRO A 18 43.97 -18.85 -19.98
CA PRO A 18 44.76 -18.43 -18.81
C PRO A 18 46.17 -17.85 -19.16
N TRP A 19 46.68 -16.94 -18.30
CA TRP A 19 48.10 -16.61 -17.99
C TRP A 19 49.07 -16.08 -19.09
N GLN A 20 49.57 -14.84 -18.94
CA GLN A 20 50.97 -14.45 -18.63
C GLN A 20 51.19 -12.93 -18.80
N GLY A 21 51.66 -12.25 -17.74
CA GLY A 21 52.54 -11.08 -17.89
C GLY A 21 51.95 -9.66 -18.01
N GLY A 22 50.75 -9.38 -17.49
CA GLY A 22 50.19 -8.02 -17.45
C GLY A 22 49.69 -7.64 -16.07
N VAL A 23 50.03 -6.44 -15.59
CA VAL A 23 49.49 -5.85 -14.35
C VAL A 23 47.97 -5.82 -14.41
N VAL A 24 47.30 -6.57 -13.53
CA VAL A 24 45.88 -6.40 -13.25
C VAL A 24 45.68 -5.05 -12.58
N ARG A 25 45.15 -4.09 -13.34
CA ARG A 25 44.55 -2.90 -12.75
C ARG A 25 43.15 -3.32 -12.30
N ALA A 26 42.87 -3.24 -11.01
CA ALA A 26 41.49 -3.17 -10.57
C ALA A 26 40.93 -1.85 -11.13
N GLU A 27 40.11 -1.92 -12.16
CA GLU A 27 39.10 -0.89 -12.32
C GLU A 27 38.12 -1.13 -11.17
N GLU A 28 38.01 -0.14 -10.28
CA GLU A 28 36.91 -0.08 -9.34
C GLU A 28 35.63 -0.21 -10.15
N SER A 29 34.98 -1.36 -10.03
CA SER A 29 33.57 -1.49 -10.37
C SER A 29 32.87 -0.34 -9.65
N PRO A 30 32.07 0.51 -10.32
CA PRO A 30 31.24 1.45 -9.57
C PRO A 30 30.38 0.60 -8.64
N ALA A 31 30.68 0.69 -7.36
CA ALA A 31 29.89 0.05 -6.34
C ALA A 31 28.49 0.69 -6.40
N GLY A 32 27.50 -0.11 -6.77
CA GLY A 32 26.18 0.03 -6.15
C GLY A 32 25.13 0.90 -6.84
N GLU A 33 25.04 0.94 -8.17
CA GLU A 33 23.71 1.15 -8.77
C GLU A 33 23.07 -0.23 -9.01
N THR A 34 22.39 -0.74 -7.99
CA THR A 34 21.32 -1.71 -8.24
C THR A 34 20.38 -1.06 -9.26
N PRO A 35 20.00 -1.74 -10.37
CA PRO A 35 19.07 -1.16 -11.32
C PRO A 35 17.81 -0.78 -10.55
N ILE A 36 17.57 0.53 -10.41
CA ILE A 36 16.28 1.04 -9.97
C ILE A 36 15.28 0.48 -10.97
N ALA A 37 14.31 -0.33 -10.52
CA ALA A 37 13.24 -0.66 -11.45
C ALA A 37 12.59 0.68 -11.80
N GLU A 38 12.58 1.02 -13.08
CA GLU A 38 12.07 2.30 -13.54
C GLU A 38 10.55 2.39 -13.33
N THR A 39 9.88 1.26 -13.13
CA THR A 39 8.42 1.15 -13.01
C THR A 39 8.00 0.28 -11.83
N VAL A 40 6.79 0.55 -11.31
CA VAL A 40 6.15 -0.26 -10.26
C VAL A 40 5.84 -1.64 -10.82
N GLN A 41 6.38 -2.67 -10.19
CA GLN A 41 6.26 -4.08 -10.56
C GLN A 41 6.12 -4.95 -9.31
N ASP A 42 5.61 -6.17 -9.48
CA ASP A 42 5.45 -7.13 -8.38
C ASP A 42 6.76 -7.33 -7.63
N ASN A 43 6.64 -7.46 -6.30
CA ASN A 43 7.75 -7.71 -5.38
C ASN A 43 8.81 -6.58 -5.38
N MET A 44 8.41 -5.34 -5.63
CA MET A 44 9.23 -4.14 -5.42
C MET A 44 8.76 -3.38 -4.18
N ASP A 45 9.71 -2.82 -3.41
CA ASP A 45 9.42 -1.80 -2.39
C ASP A 45 9.19 -0.47 -3.08
N VAL A 46 8.00 0.10 -2.87
CA VAL A 46 7.56 1.35 -3.48
C VAL A 46 7.29 2.35 -2.37
N ALA A 47 7.93 3.51 -2.49
CA ALA A 47 7.64 4.68 -1.65
C ALA A 47 6.57 5.53 -2.34
N LEU A 48 5.47 5.76 -1.63
CA LEU A 48 4.27 6.40 -2.14
C LEU A 48 3.91 7.61 -1.28
N GLU A 49 3.85 8.79 -1.87
CA GLU A 49 3.13 9.90 -1.26
C GLU A 49 1.66 9.83 -1.69
N TYR A 50 0.73 10.01 -0.76
CA TYR A 50 -0.69 10.08 -1.09
C TYR A 50 -1.50 11.02 -0.21
N THR A 51 -2.64 11.43 -0.77
CA THR A 51 -3.75 12.06 -0.04
C THR A 51 -5.04 11.35 -0.42
N LEU A 52 -5.75 10.81 0.58
CA LEU A 52 -7.05 10.17 0.43
C LEU A 52 -8.15 11.16 0.79
N THR A 53 -9.02 11.43 -0.17
CA THR A 53 -10.23 12.24 -0.01
C THR A 53 -11.48 11.39 -0.20
N VAL A 54 -12.41 11.49 0.75
CA VAL A 54 -13.72 10.81 0.72
C VAL A 54 -14.78 11.86 0.94
N GLU A 55 -15.77 11.93 0.03
CA GLU A 55 -16.89 12.88 0.11
C GLU A 55 -16.42 14.35 0.32
N GLY A 56 -15.31 14.72 -0.32
CA GLY A 56 -14.73 16.08 -0.25
C GLY A 56 -13.90 16.37 0.99
N THR A 57 -13.72 15.41 1.91
CA THR A 57 -12.91 15.57 3.12
C THR A 57 -11.65 14.71 3.04
N VAL A 58 -10.49 15.28 3.42
CA VAL A 58 -9.25 14.51 3.54
C VAL A 58 -9.36 13.57 4.75
N VAL A 59 -9.24 12.27 4.51
CA VAL A 59 -9.33 11.22 5.54
C VAL A 59 -7.96 10.76 6.00
N ASP A 60 -6.98 10.70 5.10
CA ASP A 60 -5.60 10.30 5.41
C ASP A 60 -4.61 10.94 4.42
N THR A 61 -3.37 11.17 4.87
CA THR A 61 -2.30 11.66 4.01
C THR A 61 -0.91 11.32 4.55
N THR A 62 0.06 11.23 3.64
CA THR A 62 1.48 11.04 3.95
C THR A 62 2.23 12.36 4.13
N GLN A 63 1.64 13.51 3.81
CA GLN A 63 2.33 14.81 3.82
C GLN A 63 3.04 15.10 5.16
N ASP A 64 2.43 14.74 6.28
CA ASP A 64 2.95 15.02 7.63
C ASP A 64 3.91 13.95 8.16
N ARG A 65 4.00 12.78 7.51
CA ARG A 65 4.73 11.60 8.02
C ARG A 65 5.80 11.05 7.09
N GLY A 66 5.91 11.60 5.88
CA GLY A 66 6.79 11.10 4.82
C GLY A 66 6.16 9.95 4.01
N PRO A 67 6.85 9.49 2.94
CA PRO A 67 6.33 8.47 2.03
C PRO A 67 5.91 7.19 2.75
N PHE A 68 4.78 6.64 2.33
CA PHE A 68 4.32 5.32 2.75
C PHE A 68 5.02 4.24 1.91
N HIS A 69 5.69 3.31 2.58
CA HIS A 69 6.36 2.18 1.92
C HIS A 69 5.48 0.94 1.93
N TYR A 70 5.42 0.25 0.80
CA TYR A 70 4.75 -1.04 0.66
C TYR A 70 5.47 -1.91 -0.38
N ILE A 71 5.24 -3.22 -0.31
CA ILE A 71 5.68 -4.18 -1.33
C ILE A 71 4.53 -4.42 -2.31
N HIS A 72 4.75 -4.09 -3.57
CA HIS A 72 3.74 -4.25 -4.60
C HIS A 72 3.43 -5.72 -4.88
N GLY A 73 2.14 -6.05 -5.01
CA GLY A 73 1.64 -7.39 -5.27
C GLY A 73 1.52 -8.26 -4.01
N GLN A 74 1.73 -7.70 -2.81
CA GLN A 74 1.60 -8.41 -1.53
C GLN A 74 0.28 -8.13 -0.80
N GLY A 75 -0.67 -7.46 -1.45
CA GLY A 75 -2.00 -7.18 -0.86
C GLY A 75 -1.95 -6.23 0.34
N GLN A 76 -0.91 -5.41 0.44
CA GLN A 76 -0.78 -4.39 1.50
C GLN A 76 -1.62 -3.14 1.20
N LEU A 77 -2.01 -2.94 -0.05
CA LEU A 77 -2.93 -1.89 -0.50
C LEU A 77 -4.28 -2.49 -0.89
N ILE A 78 -5.30 -1.65 -0.93
CA ILE A 78 -6.60 -2.02 -1.52
C ILE A 78 -6.40 -2.40 -3.01
N PRO A 79 -7.09 -3.43 -3.53
CA PRO A 79 -6.83 -3.98 -4.86
C PRO A 79 -6.90 -2.94 -5.99
N GLY A 80 -7.86 -2.01 -5.91
CA GLY A 80 -8.01 -0.96 -6.90
C GLY A 80 -6.83 -0.01 -6.93
N LEU A 81 -6.31 0.41 -5.77
CA LEU A 81 -5.16 1.30 -5.71
C LEU A 81 -3.89 0.61 -6.21
N GLU A 82 -3.66 -0.64 -5.79
CA GLU A 82 -2.51 -1.42 -6.24
C GLU A 82 -2.49 -1.54 -7.77
N ARG A 83 -3.61 -1.92 -8.38
CA ARG A 83 -3.75 -2.02 -9.84
C ARG A 83 -3.44 -0.72 -10.57
N GLU A 84 -3.85 0.42 -10.02
CA GLU A 84 -3.69 1.74 -10.65
C GLU A 84 -2.27 2.31 -10.54
N LEU A 85 -1.45 1.76 -9.63
CA LEU A 85 -0.03 2.10 -9.46
C LEU A 85 0.89 1.26 -10.34
N ALA A 86 0.46 0.08 -10.80
CA ALA A 86 1.26 -0.79 -11.63
C ALA A 86 1.76 -0.08 -12.91
N GLY A 87 3.07 -0.19 -13.18
CA GLY A 87 3.70 0.42 -14.35
C GLY A 87 3.99 1.93 -14.24
N LEU A 88 3.64 2.60 -13.14
CA LEU A 88 4.05 4.00 -12.91
C LEU A 88 5.55 4.10 -12.65
N HIS A 89 6.16 5.19 -13.09
CA HIS A 89 7.58 5.47 -12.87
C HIS A 89 7.81 6.30 -11.62
N VAL A 90 9.06 6.31 -11.13
CA VAL A 90 9.47 7.26 -10.08
C VAL A 90 9.23 8.70 -10.57
N GLY A 91 8.52 9.47 -9.75
CA GLY A 91 8.14 10.85 -10.05
C GLY A 91 6.73 10.99 -10.64
N ASP A 92 6.12 9.91 -11.14
CA ASP A 92 4.76 9.95 -11.66
C ASP A 92 3.77 10.28 -10.55
N ALA A 93 2.81 11.16 -10.87
CA ALA A 93 1.68 11.50 -10.02
C ALA A 93 0.38 11.25 -10.77
N LYS A 94 -0.64 10.77 -10.05
CA LYS A 94 -1.92 10.37 -10.63
C LYS A 94 -3.06 10.59 -9.65
N GLU A 95 -4.22 11.00 -10.18
CA GLU A 95 -5.47 10.94 -9.45
C GLU A 95 -6.19 9.64 -9.78
N VAL A 96 -6.66 8.95 -8.74
CA VAL A 96 -7.25 7.63 -8.83
C VAL A 96 -8.56 7.61 -8.05
N THR A 97 -9.65 7.26 -8.72
CA THR A 97 -10.97 7.06 -8.08
C THR A 97 -11.25 5.57 -7.97
N ILE A 98 -11.35 5.07 -6.74
CA ILE A 98 -11.58 3.66 -6.44
C ILE A 98 -13.03 3.46 -5.97
N PRO A 99 -13.85 2.67 -6.69
CA PRO A 99 -15.18 2.32 -6.21
C PRO A 99 -15.09 1.43 -4.96
N PRO A 100 -16.15 1.33 -4.14
CA PRO A 100 -16.11 0.55 -2.91
C PRO A 100 -15.70 -0.92 -3.12
N GLU A 101 -16.13 -1.52 -4.23
CA GLU A 101 -15.85 -2.91 -4.63
C GLU A 101 -14.36 -3.21 -4.76
N ASP A 102 -13.58 -2.23 -5.22
CA ASP A 102 -12.12 -2.32 -5.39
C ASP A 102 -11.35 -1.70 -4.20
N GLY A 103 -12.09 -1.18 -3.21
CA GLY A 103 -11.56 -0.49 -2.04
C GLY A 103 -11.72 -1.32 -0.76
N TYR A 104 -12.49 -0.79 0.19
CA TYR A 104 -12.78 -1.46 1.48
C TYR A 104 -14.04 -2.32 1.45
N GLY A 105 -14.53 -2.65 0.26
CA GLY A 105 -15.75 -3.44 0.06
C GLY A 105 -17.03 -2.61 0.16
N LEU A 106 -18.15 -3.26 -0.18
CA LEU A 106 -19.48 -2.74 0.07
C LEU A 106 -19.84 -2.88 1.56
N VAL A 107 -20.86 -2.16 2.00
CA VAL A 107 -21.44 -2.36 3.33
C VAL A 107 -22.05 -3.77 3.36
N ASP A 108 -21.55 -4.61 4.25
CA ASP A 108 -22.08 -5.93 4.50
C ASP A 108 -23.20 -5.87 5.53
N SER A 109 -24.40 -6.27 5.10
CA SER A 109 -25.58 -6.34 5.98
C SER A 109 -25.42 -7.42 7.05
N ALA A 110 -24.61 -8.46 6.81
CA ALA A 110 -24.31 -9.51 7.78
C ALA A 110 -23.31 -9.06 8.86
N ALA A 111 -22.58 -7.96 8.62
CA ALA A 111 -21.67 -7.37 9.60
C ALA A 111 -22.39 -6.47 10.63
N PHE A 112 -23.71 -6.33 10.54
CA PHE A 112 -24.54 -5.77 11.60
C PHE A 112 -24.93 -6.85 12.59
N VAL A 113 -24.45 -6.75 13.82
CA VAL A 113 -24.66 -7.75 14.86
C VAL A 113 -25.44 -7.14 16.01
N GLU A 114 -26.57 -7.75 16.35
CA GLU A 114 -27.35 -7.37 17.52
C GLU A 114 -26.79 -8.03 18.78
N VAL A 115 -26.50 -7.20 19.78
CA VAL A 115 -25.87 -7.61 21.04
C VAL A 115 -26.72 -7.12 22.22
N PRO A 116 -27.04 -7.98 23.21
CA PRO A 116 -27.72 -7.56 24.44
C PRO A 116 -26.89 -6.52 25.20
N LYS A 117 -27.54 -5.50 25.77
CA LYS A 117 -26.83 -4.44 26.51
C LYS A 117 -26.04 -4.98 27.70
N GLU A 118 -26.44 -6.11 28.25
CA GLU A 118 -25.76 -6.80 29.36
C GLU A 118 -24.37 -7.33 28.98
N GLN A 119 -24.10 -7.52 27.69
CA GLN A 119 -22.79 -7.93 27.18
C GLN A 119 -21.85 -6.74 26.94
N LEU A 120 -22.36 -5.51 27.03
CA LEU A 120 -21.52 -4.31 26.94
C LEU A 120 -20.80 -4.07 28.27
N PRO A 121 -19.63 -3.40 28.25
CA PRO A 121 -18.97 -2.96 29.47
C PRO A 121 -19.91 -2.08 30.33
N GLN A 122 -19.98 -2.34 31.63
CA GLN A 122 -20.93 -1.67 32.55
C GLN A 122 -20.67 -0.17 32.71
N ASP A 123 -19.47 0.28 32.37
CA ASP A 123 -19.04 1.68 32.39
C ASP A 123 -19.41 2.45 31.11
N VAL A 124 -19.99 1.78 30.11
CA VAL A 124 -20.35 2.40 28.83
C VAL A 124 -21.85 2.66 28.76
N THR A 125 -22.21 3.92 28.50
CA THR A 125 -23.59 4.28 28.10
C THR A 125 -23.74 4.11 26.58
N PRO A 126 -24.57 3.17 26.11
CA PRO A 126 -24.68 2.91 24.67
C PRO A 126 -25.26 4.11 23.93
N THR A 127 -24.48 4.66 23.01
CA THR A 127 -24.85 5.84 22.21
C THR A 127 -24.54 5.56 20.75
N VAL A 128 -25.46 5.91 19.83
CA VAL A 128 -25.23 5.76 18.39
C VAL A 128 -23.96 6.52 17.97
N GLY A 129 -23.13 5.87 17.15
CA GLY A 129 -21.82 6.37 16.72
C GLY A 129 -20.66 6.05 17.66
N LEU A 130 -20.91 5.57 18.89
CA LEU A 130 -19.86 5.18 19.80
C LEU A 130 -19.07 3.99 19.24
N ILE A 131 -17.73 4.09 19.26
CA ILE A 131 -16.84 3.01 18.84
C ILE A 131 -16.43 2.18 20.05
N LEU A 132 -16.82 0.91 20.03
CA LEU A 132 -16.40 -0.11 20.97
C LEU A 132 -15.16 -0.82 20.46
N ARG A 133 -14.32 -1.28 21.39
CA ARG A 133 -13.17 -2.15 21.13
C ARG A 133 -13.39 -3.43 21.92
N GLY A 134 -13.16 -4.56 21.29
CA GLY A 134 -13.34 -5.87 21.92
C GLY A 134 -12.30 -6.87 21.45
N VAL A 135 -12.34 -8.05 22.05
CA VAL A 135 -11.52 -9.20 21.66
C VAL A 135 -12.48 -10.33 21.33
N ASN A 136 -12.36 -10.92 20.14
CA ASN A 136 -13.17 -12.08 19.75
C ASN A 136 -12.65 -13.36 20.45
N PRO A 137 -13.39 -14.49 20.40
CA PRO A 137 -12.95 -15.75 21.02
C PRO A 137 -11.59 -16.26 20.56
N ASP A 138 -11.16 -15.90 19.34
CA ASP A 138 -9.86 -16.25 18.77
C ASP A 138 -8.72 -15.33 19.25
N GLY A 139 -8.99 -14.40 20.17
CA GLY A 139 -8.01 -13.48 20.74
C GLY A 139 -7.69 -12.27 19.85
N GLN A 140 -8.42 -12.07 18.75
CA GLN A 140 -8.22 -10.95 17.85
C GLN A 140 -9.00 -9.73 18.30
N ASN A 141 -8.34 -8.57 18.29
CA ASN A 141 -8.99 -7.31 18.58
C ASN A 141 -9.92 -6.91 17.42
N PHE A 142 -11.11 -6.41 17.74
CA PHE A 142 -12.03 -5.83 16.77
C PHE A 142 -12.52 -4.46 17.23
N ARG A 143 -13.04 -3.69 16.28
CA ARG A 143 -13.72 -2.41 16.51
C ARG A 143 -15.14 -2.53 15.98
N ALA A 144 -16.10 -2.01 16.73
CA ALA A 144 -17.49 -1.99 16.32
C ALA A 144 -18.08 -0.60 16.59
N LYS A 145 -18.91 -0.09 15.69
CA LYS A 145 -19.64 1.16 15.90
C LYS A 145 -21.07 0.85 16.32
N ILE A 146 -21.60 1.50 17.35
CA ILE A 146 -23.03 1.37 17.67
C ILE A 146 -23.83 2.04 16.55
N ASN A 147 -24.56 1.26 15.78
CA ASN A 147 -25.42 1.75 14.70
C ASN A 147 -26.81 2.13 15.21
N GLU A 148 -27.35 1.35 16.14
CA GLU A 148 -28.69 1.54 16.68
C GLU A 148 -28.72 1.14 18.16
N VAL A 149 -29.50 1.86 18.97
CA VAL A 149 -29.76 1.51 20.37
C VAL A 149 -31.25 1.19 20.51
N LYS A 150 -31.56 -0.06 20.88
CA LYS A 150 -32.92 -0.55 21.15
C LYS A 150 -33.17 -0.58 22.67
N ASP A 151 -34.33 -1.09 23.11
CA ASP A 151 -34.66 -1.15 24.54
C ASP A 151 -33.69 -2.03 25.34
N ASN A 152 -33.47 -3.28 24.89
CA ASN A 152 -32.64 -4.28 25.59
C ASN A 152 -31.34 -4.64 24.85
N SER A 153 -31.16 -4.15 23.63
CA SER A 153 -30.04 -4.52 22.76
C SER A 153 -29.47 -3.30 22.03
N VAL A 154 -28.31 -3.51 21.41
CA VAL A 154 -27.70 -2.57 20.48
C VAL A 154 -27.36 -3.29 19.19
N VAL A 155 -27.45 -2.58 18.06
CA VAL A 155 -26.95 -3.06 16.78
C VAL A 155 -25.55 -2.50 16.60
N LEU A 156 -24.57 -3.40 16.50
CA LEU A 156 -23.17 -3.08 16.25
C LEU A 156 -22.88 -3.21 14.76
N ASP A 157 -22.22 -2.21 14.19
CA ASP A 157 -21.68 -2.19 12.83
C ASP A 157 -20.20 -2.57 12.88
N LEU A 158 -19.87 -3.74 12.33
CA LEU A 158 -18.51 -4.28 12.23
C LEU A 158 -17.85 -3.99 10.88
N ASN A 159 -18.52 -3.26 9.98
CA ASN A 159 -17.93 -2.90 8.70
C ASN A 159 -16.70 -2.02 8.87
N HIS A 160 -15.80 -2.07 7.88
CA HIS A 160 -14.70 -1.12 7.82
C HIS A 160 -15.25 0.32 7.78
N PRO A 161 -14.64 1.32 8.46
CA PRO A 161 -15.16 2.69 8.49
C PRO A 161 -15.36 3.34 7.12
N LEU A 162 -14.64 2.86 6.10
CA LEU A 162 -14.70 3.33 4.72
C LEU A 162 -15.44 2.36 3.77
N ALA A 163 -16.09 1.32 4.30
CA ALA A 163 -16.91 0.41 3.48
C ALA A 163 -18.08 1.17 2.82
N GLY A 164 -18.38 0.82 1.57
CA GLY A 164 -19.40 1.48 0.76
C GLY A 164 -19.04 2.88 0.27
N LYS A 165 -17.84 3.40 0.56
CA LYS A 165 -17.39 4.73 0.14
C LYS A 165 -16.52 4.65 -1.12
N THR A 166 -16.74 5.58 -2.05
CA THR A 166 -15.82 5.83 -3.16
C THR A 166 -14.62 6.61 -2.64
N LEU A 167 -13.41 6.15 -2.95
CA LEU A 167 -12.16 6.69 -2.45
C LEU A 167 -11.46 7.46 -3.57
N ASN A 168 -11.01 8.68 -3.30
CA ASN A 168 -10.23 9.46 -4.25
C ASN A 168 -8.82 9.64 -3.72
N PHE A 169 -7.86 9.06 -4.41
CA PHE A 169 -6.45 9.15 -4.09
C PHE A 169 -5.76 10.11 -5.05
N HIS A 170 -5.00 11.05 -4.51
CA HIS A 170 -3.92 11.70 -5.26
C HIS A 170 -2.62 11.04 -4.81
N VAL A 171 -1.94 10.37 -5.74
CA VAL A 171 -0.72 9.59 -5.47
C VAL A 171 0.48 10.16 -6.20
N LYS A 172 1.66 9.94 -5.64
CA LYS A 172 2.94 10.16 -6.30
C LYS A 172 3.94 9.10 -5.89
N VAL A 173 4.52 8.42 -6.88
CA VAL A 173 5.59 7.45 -6.64
C VAL A 173 6.88 8.23 -6.42
N THR A 174 7.52 8.06 -5.27
CA THR A 174 8.74 8.82 -4.91
C THR A 174 10.00 7.97 -4.99
N ASN A 175 9.89 6.65 -4.85
CA ASN A 175 11.00 5.73 -5.01
C ASN A 175 10.51 4.32 -5.35
N ILE A 176 11.35 3.56 -6.04
CA ILE A 176 11.15 2.13 -6.31
C ILE A 176 12.49 1.43 -6.10
N SER A 177 12.51 0.42 -5.24
CA SER A 177 13.72 -0.34 -4.93
C SER A 177 13.41 -1.81 -4.67
N PRO A 178 14.36 -2.73 -4.88
CA PRO A 178 14.16 -4.11 -4.46
C PRO A 178 13.81 -4.18 -2.97
N PRO A 179 12.93 -5.11 -2.55
CA PRO A 179 12.55 -5.26 -1.16
C PRO A 179 13.80 -5.53 -0.33
N ALA A 180 13.85 -4.95 0.86
CA ALA A 180 14.96 -5.21 1.78
C ALA A 180 15.02 -6.72 2.05
N THR A 181 16.12 -7.36 1.66
CA THR A 181 16.36 -8.77 1.99
C THR A 181 16.41 -8.90 3.52
N PRO A 182 15.54 -9.70 4.16
CA PRO A 182 15.68 -9.97 5.58
C PRO A 182 16.96 -10.77 5.82
N GLY A 183 18.00 -10.13 6.35
CA GLY A 183 19.19 -10.76 6.93
C GLY A 183 20.13 -11.50 5.97
N GLN A 184 21.30 -10.91 5.72
CA GLN A 184 22.55 -11.68 5.75
C GLN A 184 23.17 -11.55 7.13
#